data_AF-A0A0A2LHM5-F1
#
_entry.id   AF-A0A0A2LHM5-F1
#
_cell.length_a   1.000
_cell.length_b   1.000
_cell.length_c   1.000
_cell.angle_alpha   90.00
_cell.angle_beta   90.00
_cell.angle_gamma   90.00
#
_symmetry.space_group_name_H-M   'P 1'
#
loop_
_entity.id
_entity.type
_entity.pdbx_description
1 polymer ?
#
loop_
_entity_poly.entity_id
_entity_poly.type
_entity_poly.pdbx_seq_one_letter_code
_entity_poly.pdbx_strand_id
1 'polypeptide(L)'
;MILHTVIINRKTMQKHGFVFFRYKKGVLLELHQYTFYLFMTRCALYILLSAFFSISCEKTHEEKLEENISHYISHSITNSSGYQPMLTIIQDTITVGEFAEMTLLINENDILKYREEIDKDNLEINKLENSDTGITDELLLKSYKESLKSCNKSIKVRLDQNDKLEELRHNKAVAFYVAQHKCRLKNGFGVLDENRFYIIASDKDEVLNVSDNYSESTLKMRTLFNTRYLKK
;
A
#
# COMPACT_ATOMS: atom_id res chain seq x y z
N MET A 1 -10.59 13.30 22.11
CA MET A 1 -11.01 13.94 20.84
C MET A 1 -11.95 15.09 21.21
N ILE A 2 -11.58 16.37 21.08
CA ILE A 2 -11.07 17.10 19.90
C ILE A 2 -12.12 16.99 18.77
N LEU A 3 -13.09 17.91 18.62
CA LEU A 3 -13.04 19.31 18.10
C LEU A 3 -12.84 19.30 16.57
N HIS A 4 -13.80 19.60 15.69
CA HIS A 4 -14.57 20.85 15.43
C HIS A 4 -15.91 20.52 14.72
N THR A 5 -16.97 21.34 14.55
CA THR A 5 -17.34 22.74 14.90
C THR A 5 -16.78 23.91 14.06
N VAL A 6 -17.53 24.38 13.04
CA VAL A 6 -17.73 25.79 12.55
C VAL A 6 -18.62 25.74 11.28
N ILE A 7 -19.94 25.92 11.36
CA ILE A 7 -20.72 27.18 11.23
C ILE A 7 -20.86 27.68 9.77
N ILE A 8 -22.08 27.54 9.21
CA ILE A 8 -22.63 28.47 8.21
C ILE A 8 -23.39 29.56 8.97
N ASN A 9 -23.11 30.83 8.66
CA ASN A 9 -23.51 31.96 9.48
C ASN A 9 -24.96 32.43 9.22
N ARG A 10 -25.50 33.11 10.23
CA ARG A 10 -26.86 33.63 10.42
C ARG A 10 -27.30 34.71 9.42
N LYS A 11 -28.64 34.81 9.32
CA LYS A 11 -29.44 36.01 8.96
C LYS A 11 -29.26 36.44 7.48
N THR A 12 -30.24 37.09 6.83
CA THR A 12 -31.30 37.96 7.35
C THR A 12 -32.42 38.07 6.31
N MET A 13 -33.70 38.15 6.73
CA MET A 13 -34.77 38.99 6.14
C MET A 13 -35.14 38.82 4.63
N GLN A 14 -36.37 39.05 4.14
CA GLN A 14 -37.66 39.42 4.73
C GLN A 14 -38.77 39.23 3.67
N LYS A 15 -40.04 39.31 4.09
CA LYS A 15 -41.17 39.84 3.29
C LYS A 15 -41.40 39.25 1.89
N HIS A 16 -42.23 38.21 1.82
CA HIS A 16 -43.45 38.26 1.00
C HIS A 16 -44.55 37.59 1.86
N GLY A 17 -45.60 38.26 2.35
CA GLY A 17 -46.23 39.46 1.82
C GLY A 17 -47.34 39.03 0.86
N PHE A 18 -48.45 38.55 1.42
CA PHE A 18 -49.66 38.29 0.65
C PHE A 18 -50.12 39.58 -0.03
N VAL A 19 -50.01 39.63 -1.36
CA VAL A 19 -50.61 40.68 -2.18
C VAL A 19 -51.66 40.03 -3.06
N PHE A 20 -52.93 40.28 -2.74
CA PHE A 20 -54.04 39.93 -3.63
C PHE A 20 -53.97 40.81 -4.88
N PHE A 21 -53.68 40.20 -6.03
CA PHE A 21 -53.94 40.81 -7.33
C PHE A 21 -55.09 40.10 -8.04
N ARG A 22 -56.26 40.74 -8.05
CA ARG A 22 -57.30 40.47 -9.05
C ARG A 22 -56.79 40.98 -10.40
N TYR A 23 -56.62 40.10 -11.39
CA TYR A 23 -56.45 40.51 -12.78
C TYR A 23 -57.31 39.67 -13.74
N LYS A 24 -57.62 40.28 -14.89
CA LYS A 24 -58.61 39.82 -15.88
C LYS A 24 -58.31 38.41 -16.42
N LYS A 25 -59.40 37.67 -16.74
CA LYS A 25 -59.37 36.53 -17.68
C LYS A 25 -58.67 36.98 -18.98
N GLY A 26 -57.50 36.40 -19.29
CA GLY A 26 -56.76 36.70 -20.52
C GLY A 26 -55.30 36.23 -20.51
N VAL A 27 -54.56 36.46 -19.41
CA VAL A 27 -53.10 36.25 -19.36
C VAL A 27 -52.69 34.84 -18.87
N LEU A 28 -53.64 34.02 -18.43
CA LEU A 28 -53.35 32.74 -17.77
C LEU A 28 -52.82 31.64 -18.71
N LEU A 29 -53.05 31.74 -20.03
CA LEU A 29 -52.64 30.70 -20.99
C LEU A 29 -51.13 30.75 -21.32
N GLU A 30 -50.58 31.95 -21.58
CA GLU A 30 -49.18 32.10 -21.99
C GLU A 30 -48.21 31.77 -20.85
N LEU A 31 -48.56 32.15 -19.60
CA LEU A 31 -47.79 31.80 -18.41
C LEU A 31 -47.76 30.28 -18.15
N HIS A 32 -48.84 29.56 -18.48
CA HIS A 32 -48.87 28.11 -18.42
C HIS A 32 -47.98 27.45 -19.49
N GLN A 33 -47.96 27.98 -20.72
CA GLN A 33 -47.05 27.46 -21.76
C GLN A 33 -45.58 27.70 -21.40
N TYR A 34 -45.22 28.91 -20.94
CA TYR A 34 -43.84 29.21 -20.54
C TYR A 34 -43.37 28.38 -19.35
N THR A 35 -44.20 28.20 -18.32
CA THR A 35 -43.83 27.37 -17.15
C THR A 35 -43.75 25.88 -17.52
N PHE A 36 -44.61 25.39 -18.42
CA PHE A 36 -44.52 24.01 -18.91
C PHE A 36 -43.25 23.78 -19.75
N TYR A 37 -42.87 24.73 -20.61
CA TYR A 37 -41.60 24.67 -21.35
C TYR A 37 -40.37 24.73 -20.42
N LEU A 38 -40.41 25.56 -19.37
CA LEU A 38 -39.33 25.62 -18.36
C LEU A 38 -39.22 24.33 -17.54
N PHE A 39 -40.36 23.68 -17.27
CA PHE A 39 -40.41 22.40 -16.57
C PHE A 39 -39.86 21.27 -17.45
N MET A 40 -40.34 21.15 -18.68
CA MET A 40 -39.90 20.11 -19.62
C MET A 40 -38.42 20.25 -20.01
N THR A 41 -37.90 21.47 -20.18
CA THR A 41 -36.46 21.69 -20.43
C THR A 41 -35.60 21.36 -19.21
N ARG A 42 -36.07 21.62 -17.99
CA ARG A 42 -35.39 21.15 -16.76
C ARG A 42 -35.41 19.63 -16.63
N CYS A 43 -36.53 18.97 -16.92
CA CYS A 43 -36.59 17.50 -16.95
C CYS A 43 -35.65 16.92 -18.01
N ALA A 44 -35.62 17.47 -19.23
CA ALA A 44 -34.70 17.04 -20.27
C ALA A 44 -33.22 17.24 -19.86
N LEU A 45 -32.89 18.37 -19.22
CA LEU A 45 -31.54 18.63 -18.69
C LEU A 45 -31.16 17.64 -17.58
N TYR A 46 -32.09 17.31 -16.68
CA TYR A 46 -31.88 16.30 -15.63
C TYR A 46 -31.68 14.90 -16.20
N ILE A 47 -32.44 14.51 -17.24
CA ILE A 47 -32.27 13.23 -17.95
C ILE A 47 -30.91 13.20 -18.67
N LEU A 48 -30.50 14.32 -19.30
CA LEU A 48 -29.19 14.42 -19.94
C LEU A 48 -28.05 14.30 -18.92
N LEU A 49 -28.15 15.02 -17.79
CA LEU A 49 -27.19 14.95 -16.68
C LEU A 49 -27.13 13.55 -16.08
N SER A 50 -28.27 12.89 -15.84
CA SER A 50 -28.28 11.51 -15.34
C SER A 50 -27.63 10.55 -16.34
N ALA A 51 -27.86 10.73 -17.64
CA ALA A 51 -27.21 9.93 -18.68
C ALA A 51 -25.68 10.14 -18.69
N PHE A 52 -25.20 11.38 -18.52
CA PHE A 52 -23.76 11.65 -18.39
C PHE A 52 -23.15 11.00 -17.15
N PHE A 53 -23.85 10.98 -16.00
CA PHE A 53 -23.40 10.24 -14.80
C PHE A 53 -23.49 8.71 -14.96
N SER A 54 -24.39 8.18 -15.80
CA SER A 54 -24.52 6.74 -16.05
C SER A 54 -23.51 6.17 -17.04
N ILE A 55 -22.82 7.01 -17.83
CA ILE A 55 -21.86 6.57 -18.86
C ILE A 55 -20.42 6.54 -18.35
N SER A 56 -20.13 7.17 -17.20
CA SER A 56 -18.82 7.07 -16.53
C SER A 56 -18.63 5.74 -15.78
N CYS A 57 -18.90 4.62 -16.46
CA CYS A 57 -18.51 3.27 -16.03
C CYS A 57 -17.01 3.05 -16.32
N GLU A 58 -16.19 4.01 -15.87
CA GLU A 58 -14.75 3.91 -15.94
C GLU A 58 -14.32 3.05 -14.76
N LYS A 59 -13.91 1.80 -15.03
CA LYS A 59 -13.46 0.88 -13.97
C LYS A 59 -12.50 1.58 -13.04
N THR A 60 -12.71 1.43 -11.73
CA THR A 60 -11.85 2.02 -10.72
C THR A 60 -10.42 1.51 -10.90
N HIS A 61 -9.44 2.23 -10.35
CA HIS A 61 -8.04 1.77 -10.40
C HIS A 61 -7.89 0.39 -9.75
N GLU A 62 -8.66 0.12 -8.70
CA GLU A 62 -8.71 -1.16 -7.98
C GLU A 62 -9.31 -2.27 -8.86
N GLU A 63 -10.44 -2.03 -9.54
CA GLU A 63 -11.06 -3.01 -10.44
C GLU A 63 -10.17 -3.39 -11.64
N LYS A 64 -9.44 -2.42 -12.21
CA LYS A 64 -8.45 -2.67 -13.28
C LYS A 64 -7.27 -3.49 -12.76
N LEU A 65 -6.84 -3.22 -11.53
CA LEU A 65 -5.75 -3.94 -10.87
C LEU A 65 -6.16 -5.38 -10.52
N GLU A 66 -7.34 -5.59 -9.95
CA GLU A 66 -7.90 -6.92 -9.67
C GLU A 66 -8.01 -7.78 -10.93
N GLU A 67 -8.42 -7.19 -12.05
CA GLU A 67 -8.49 -7.85 -13.36
C GLU A 67 -7.10 -8.23 -13.88
N ASN A 68 -6.14 -7.30 -13.86
CA ASN A 68 -4.76 -7.56 -14.29
C ASN A 68 -4.08 -8.65 -13.44
N ILE A 69 -4.26 -8.59 -12.12
CA ILE A 69 -3.73 -9.58 -11.18
C ILE A 69 -4.39 -10.95 -11.40
N SER A 70 -5.71 -10.99 -11.54
CA SER A 70 -6.44 -12.24 -11.81
C SER A 70 -6.04 -12.84 -13.15
N HIS A 71 -5.79 -12.02 -14.17
CA HIS A 71 -5.25 -12.44 -15.45
C HIS A 71 -3.84 -13.03 -15.30
N TYR A 72 -2.91 -12.33 -14.63
CA TYR A 72 -1.56 -12.83 -14.38
C TYR A 72 -1.54 -14.17 -13.62
N ILE A 73 -2.28 -14.25 -12.50
CA ILE A 73 -2.29 -15.43 -11.64
C ILE A 73 -2.94 -16.61 -12.38
N SER A 74 -4.06 -16.40 -13.07
CA SER A 74 -4.71 -17.47 -13.84
C SER A 74 -3.80 -18.03 -14.93
N HIS A 75 -3.13 -17.16 -15.71
CA HIS A 75 -2.20 -17.57 -16.77
C HIS A 75 -0.97 -18.33 -16.24
N SER A 76 -0.51 -17.97 -15.04
CA SER A 76 0.63 -18.60 -14.36
C SER A 76 0.28 -19.99 -13.80
N ILE A 77 -0.93 -20.16 -13.27
CA ILE A 77 -1.38 -21.42 -12.64
C ILE A 77 -1.81 -22.47 -13.68
N THR A 78 -2.42 -22.06 -14.80
CA THR A 78 -2.89 -22.99 -15.85
C THR A 78 -1.78 -23.85 -16.45
N ASN A 79 -0.52 -23.40 -16.39
CA ASN A 79 0.61 -24.08 -17.01
C ASN A 79 1.25 -25.20 -16.16
N SER A 80 0.84 -25.42 -14.91
CA SER A 80 1.63 -26.26 -13.99
C SER A 80 0.93 -27.44 -13.29
N SER A 81 -0.38 -27.37 -12.99
CA SER A 81 -0.86 -28.16 -11.82
C SER A 81 -2.32 -28.65 -11.80
N GLY A 82 -3.11 -28.44 -12.85
CA GLY A 82 -4.49 -28.99 -12.92
C GLY A 82 -5.52 -28.31 -11.99
N TYR A 83 -5.15 -27.18 -11.38
CA TYR A 83 -6.06 -26.31 -10.63
C TYR A 83 -6.83 -25.39 -11.59
N GLN A 84 -8.11 -25.20 -11.34
CA GLN A 84 -8.90 -24.12 -11.94
C GLN A 84 -8.80 -22.87 -11.05
N PRO A 85 -8.34 -21.71 -11.55
CA PRO A 85 -8.44 -20.45 -10.83
C PRO A 85 -9.91 -20.06 -10.64
N MET A 86 -10.29 -19.56 -9.46
CA MET A 86 -11.68 -19.20 -9.13
C MET A 86 -11.87 -17.69 -8.95
N LEU A 87 -11.07 -17.08 -8.07
CA LEU A 87 -11.24 -15.68 -7.66
C LEU A 87 -9.95 -15.15 -7.05
N THR A 88 -9.57 -13.91 -7.36
CA THR A 88 -8.59 -13.14 -6.57
C THR A 88 -9.33 -12.11 -5.73
N ILE A 89 -8.84 -11.86 -4.52
CA ILE A 89 -9.31 -10.80 -3.63
C ILE A 89 -8.07 -10.03 -3.16
N ILE A 90 -8.05 -8.70 -3.31
CA ILE A 90 -7.07 -7.87 -2.61
C ILE A 90 -7.49 -7.81 -1.14
N GLN A 91 -6.62 -8.29 -0.26
CA GLN A 91 -6.88 -8.30 1.19
C GLN A 91 -6.39 -7.01 1.85
N ASP A 92 -5.26 -6.48 1.39
CA ASP A 92 -4.62 -5.32 2.00
C ASP A 92 -3.65 -4.61 1.04
N THR A 93 -3.22 -3.40 1.40
CA THR A 93 -2.20 -2.63 0.68
C THR A 93 -1.08 -2.22 1.64
N ILE A 94 0.17 -2.40 1.23
CA ILE A 94 1.34 -1.95 1.98
C ILE A 94 1.85 -0.67 1.32
N THR A 95 1.79 0.45 2.03
CA THR A 95 2.32 1.73 1.56
C THR A 95 3.84 1.80 1.65
N VAL A 96 4.42 2.78 0.95
CA VAL A 96 5.85 3.08 1.02
C VAL A 96 6.28 3.45 2.45
N GLY A 97 5.45 4.21 3.17
CA GLY A 97 5.70 4.61 4.55
C GLY A 97 5.69 3.43 5.53
N GLU A 98 4.71 2.53 5.45
CA GLU A 98 4.65 1.33 6.30
C GLU A 98 5.82 0.39 6.06
N PHE A 99 6.22 0.19 4.79
CA PHE A 99 7.40 -0.63 4.49
C PHE A 99 8.70 0.05 4.94
N ALA A 100 8.78 1.38 4.87
CA ALA A 100 9.90 2.14 5.39
C ALA A 100 10.02 2.02 6.92
N GLU A 101 8.92 2.17 7.65
CA GLU A 101 8.86 2.01 9.11
C GLU A 101 9.22 0.58 9.54
N MET A 102 8.72 -0.45 8.85
CA MET A 102 9.14 -1.83 9.08
C MET A 102 10.65 -2.01 8.85
N THR A 103 11.22 -1.38 7.82
CA THR A 103 12.65 -1.47 7.51
C THR A 103 13.51 -0.72 8.53
N LEU A 104 13.04 0.43 9.05
CA LEU A 104 13.68 1.16 10.15
C LEU A 104 13.79 0.27 11.40
N LEU A 105 12.67 -0.34 11.83
CA LEU A 105 12.65 -1.25 12.99
C LEU A 105 13.59 -2.46 12.80
N ILE A 106 13.69 -3.02 11.59
CA ILE A 106 14.66 -4.08 11.29
C ILE A 106 16.11 -3.56 11.42
N ASN A 107 16.39 -2.38 10.88
CA ASN A 107 17.72 -1.77 10.92
C ASN A 107 18.14 -1.40 12.35
N GLU A 108 17.23 -0.91 13.20
CA GLU A 108 17.48 -0.62 14.63
C GLU A 108 17.86 -1.90 15.40
N ASN A 109 17.07 -2.98 15.23
CA ASN A 109 17.36 -4.27 15.84
C ASN A 109 18.69 -4.87 15.38
N ASP A 110 19.03 -4.73 14.09
CA ASP A 110 20.33 -5.15 13.57
C ASP A 110 21.48 -4.30 14.15
N ILE A 111 21.33 -2.98 14.24
CA ILE A 111 22.33 -2.08 14.84
C ILE A 111 22.59 -2.43 16.31
N LEU A 112 21.55 -2.78 17.08
CA LEU A 112 21.70 -3.26 18.45
C LEU A 112 22.54 -4.53 18.52
N LYS A 113 22.24 -5.55 17.70
CA LYS A 113 23.01 -6.81 17.66
C LYS A 113 24.48 -6.59 17.32
N TYR A 114 24.80 -5.74 16.33
CA TYR A 114 26.21 -5.45 16.01
C TYR A 114 26.92 -4.68 17.13
N ARG A 115 26.22 -3.89 17.95
CA ARG A 115 26.82 -3.24 19.13
C ARG A 115 27.11 -4.26 20.22
N GLU A 116 26.19 -5.18 20.50
CA GLU A 116 26.42 -6.30 21.42
C GLU A 116 27.60 -7.19 20.98
N GLU A 117 27.72 -7.44 19.67
CA GLU A 117 28.86 -8.17 19.08
C GLU A 117 30.18 -7.38 19.21
N ILE A 118 30.17 -6.06 18.98
CA ILE A 118 31.32 -5.17 19.21
C ILE A 118 31.76 -5.18 20.68
N ASP A 119 30.83 -5.07 21.62
CA ASP A 119 31.14 -5.05 23.05
C ASP A 119 31.73 -6.39 23.52
N LYS A 120 31.21 -7.50 22.99
CA LYS A 120 31.74 -8.85 23.22
C LYS A 120 33.15 -9.02 22.64
N ASP A 121 33.38 -8.62 21.40
CA ASP A 121 34.68 -8.75 20.74
C ASP A 121 35.74 -7.86 21.41
N ASN A 122 35.37 -6.64 21.83
CA ASN A 122 36.22 -5.78 22.66
C ASN A 122 36.58 -6.44 24.00
N LEU A 123 35.65 -7.14 24.64
CA LEU A 123 35.91 -7.87 25.88
C LEU A 123 36.91 -9.01 25.67
N GLU A 124 36.79 -9.80 24.59
CA GLU A 124 37.76 -10.87 24.29
C GLU A 124 39.14 -10.32 23.87
N ILE A 125 39.19 -9.23 23.10
CA ILE A 125 40.44 -8.51 22.80
C ILE A 125 41.14 -8.08 24.10
N ASN A 126 40.41 -7.47 25.03
CA ASN A 126 40.96 -7.03 26.30
C ASN A 126 41.50 -8.19 27.15
N LYS A 127 40.89 -9.39 27.10
CA LYS A 127 41.43 -10.58 27.79
C LYS A 127 42.71 -11.09 27.14
N LEU A 128 42.78 -11.08 25.81
CA LEU A 128 43.96 -11.54 25.07
C LEU A 128 45.16 -10.59 25.28
N GLU A 129 44.94 -9.28 25.15
CA GLU A 129 45.99 -8.27 25.28
C GLU A 129 46.50 -8.09 26.73
N ASN A 130 45.68 -8.42 27.75
CA ASN A 130 46.07 -8.39 29.16
C ASN A 130 46.35 -9.79 29.76
N SER A 131 46.70 -10.79 28.93
CA SER A 131 46.98 -12.15 29.44
C SER A 131 48.37 -12.28 30.07
N ASP A 132 48.42 -12.68 31.35
CA ASP A 132 49.66 -12.85 32.13
C ASP A 132 50.64 -13.90 31.56
N THR A 133 50.21 -14.68 30.57
CA THR A 133 51.04 -15.69 29.88
C THR A 133 52.05 -15.08 28.91
N GLY A 134 51.88 -13.81 28.52
CA GLY A 134 52.78 -13.11 27.58
C GLY A 134 52.74 -13.64 26.15
N ILE A 135 51.80 -14.53 25.81
CA ILE A 135 51.59 -15.11 24.48
C ILE A 135 50.23 -14.65 23.97
N THR A 136 50.21 -13.57 23.20
CA THR A 136 49.01 -13.11 22.51
C THR A 136 48.79 -13.93 21.24
N ASP A 137 47.61 -14.54 21.09
CA ASP A 137 47.23 -15.18 19.82
C ASP A 137 46.91 -14.10 18.77
N GLU A 138 47.90 -13.78 17.95
CA GLU A 138 47.78 -12.77 16.89
C GLU A 138 46.70 -13.12 15.84
N LEU A 139 46.42 -14.40 15.61
CA LEU A 139 45.41 -14.84 14.64
C LEU A 139 44.00 -14.59 15.18
N LEU A 140 43.74 -14.93 16.43
CA LEU A 140 42.48 -14.59 17.11
C LEU A 140 42.31 -13.08 17.23
N LEU A 141 43.36 -12.36 17.65
CA LEU A 141 43.33 -10.90 17.77
C LEU A 141 43.01 -10.20 16.44
N LYS A 142 43.59 -10.69 15.34
CA LYS A 142 43.27 -10.22 13.99
C LYS A 142 41.82 -10.52 13.61
N SER A 143 41.34 -11.73 13.89
CA SER A 143 39.95 -12.14 13.62
C SER A 143 38.94 -11.19 14.28
N TYR A 144 39.11 -10.91 15.58
CA TYR A 144 38.26 -9.95 16.30
C TYR A 144 38.35 -8.53 15.70
N LYS A 145 39.56 -8.04 15.36
CA LYS A 145 39.74 -6.72 14.74
C LYS A 145 39.10 -6.63 13.34
N GLU A 146 39.04 -7.72 12.59
CA GLU A 146 38.30 -7.81 11.32
C GLU A 146 36.78 -7.87 11.53
N SER A 147 36.30 -8.60 12.53
CA SER A 147 34.89 -8.63 12.97
C SER A 147 34.39 -7.23 13.35
N LEU A 148 35.11 -6.53 14.25
CA LEU A 148 34.79 -5.14 14.65
C LEU A 148 34.67 -4.20 13.44
N LYS A 149 35.56 -4.34 12.45
CA LYS A 149 35.53 -3.54 11.22
C LYS A 149 34.30 -3.88 10.36
N SER A 150 33.91 -5.15 10.29
CA SER A 150 32.70 -5.61 9.60
C SER A 150 31.42 -5.09 10.27
N CYS A 151 31.32 -5.19 11.59
CA CYS A 151 30.20 -4.69 12.39
C CYS A 151 30.04 -3.17 12.24
N ASN A 152 31.12 -2.39 12.40
CA ASN A 152 31.08 -0.93 12.21
C ASN A 152 30.65 -0.52 10.80
N LYS A 153 31.14 -1.22 9.76
CA LYS A 153 30.69 -1.00 8.37
C LYS A 153 29.19 -1.32 8.21
N SER A 154 28.71 -2.39 8.85
CA SER A 154 27.32 -2.85 8.78
C SER A 154 26.34 -1.95 9.52
N ILE A 155 26.78 -1.35 10.64
CA ILE A 155 26.06 -0.28 11.36
C ILE A 155 25.98 0.96 10.47
N LYS A 156 27.12 1.43 9.92
CA LYS A 156 27.13 2.63 9.07
C LYS A 156 26.16 2.52 7.90
N VAL A 157 26.20 1.40 7.15
CA VAL A 157 25.31 1.18 6.00
C VAL A 157 23.82 1.24 6.40
N ARG A 158 23.47 0.82 7.62
CA ARG A 158 22.08 0.90 8.12
C ARG A 158 21.70 2.31 8.56
N LEU A 159 22.61 3.06 9.19
CA LEU A 159 22.40 4.47 9.50
C LEU A 159 22.21 5.29 8.21
N ASP A 160 23.11 5.13 7.23
CA ASP A 160 23.02 5.76 5.90
C ASP A 160 21.71 5.40 5.14
N GLN A 161 21.10 4.24 5.46
CA GLN A 161 19.77 3.85 4.94
C GLN A 161 18.61 4.46 5.74
N ASN A 162 18.74 4.56 7.07
CA ASN A 162 17.69 5.09 7.94
C ASN A 162 17.34 6.54 7.59
N ASP A 163 18.33 7.38 7.27
CA ASP A 163 18.10 8.76 6.84
C ASP A 163 17.12 8.83 5.65
N LYS A 164 17.34 7.99 4.61
CA LYS A 164 16.44 7.90 3.45
C LYS A 164 15.07 7.27 3.78
N LEU A 165 15.01 6.39 4.78
CA LEU A 165 13.76 5.73 5.18
C LEU A 165 12.86 6.66 6.00
N GLU A 166 13.42 7.54 6.83
CA GLU A 166 12.64 8.55 7.56
C GLU A 166 11.99 9.56 6.60
N GLU A 167 12.67 9.98 5.52
CA GLU A 167 12.05 10.78 4.43
C GLU A 167 10.83 10.09 3.80
N LEU A 168 10.83 8.76 3.75
CA LEU A 168 9.80 7.94 3.13
C LEU A 168 8.66 7.55 4.09
N ARG A 169 8.87 7.68 5.41
CA ARG A 169 7.96 7.18 6.46
C ARG A 169 6.53 7.72 6.37
N HIS A 170 6.34 8.91 5.81
CA HIS A 170 5.01 9.52 5.64
C HIS A 170 4.41 9.34 4.23
N ASN A 171 5.07 8.57 3.36
CA ASN A 171 4.65 8.37 1.98
C ASN A 171 3.49 7.37 1.86
N LYS A 172 2.31 7.88 1.49
CA LYS A 172 1.07 7.10 1.34
C LYS A 172 0.90 6.41 -0.02
N ALA A 173 1.88 6.50 -0.92
CA ALA A 173 1.83 5.73 -2.17
C ALA A 173 1.83 4.22 -1.84
N VAL A 174 1.01 3.44 -2.53
CA VAL A 174 1.04 1.98 -2.40
C VAL A 174 2.35 1.46 -2.97
N ALA A 175 3.08 0.67 -2.19
CA ALA A 175 4.27 -0.04 -2.64
C ALA A 175 3.88 -1.44 -3.15
N PHE A 176 3.07 -2.17 -2.37
CA PHE A 176 2.66 -3.53 -2.66
C PHE A 176 1.18 -3.78 -2.34
N TYR A 177 0.58 -4.75 -3.02
CA TYR A 177 -0.74 -5.29 -2.71
C TYR A 177 -0.61 -6.70 -2.13
N VAL A 178 -1.39 -7.01 -1.10
CA VAL A 178 -1.52 -8.36 -0.54
C VAL A 178 -2.78 -8.98 -1.14
N ALA A 179 -2.62 -10.03 -1.94
CA ALA A 179 -3.70 -10.69 -2.64
C ALA A 179 -3.85 -12.15 -2.19
N GLN A 180 -5.08 -12.59 -2.02
CA GLN A 180 -5.43 -14.00 -1.87
C GLN A 180 -6.08 -14.49 -3.16
N HIS A 181 -5.55 -15.55 -3.75
CA HIS A 181 -6.18 -16.23 -4.88
C HIS A 181 -6.71 -17.59 -4.46
N LYS A 182 -7.97 -17.84 -4.79
CA LYS A 182 -8.65 -19.11 -4.57
C LYS A 182 -8.51 -19.99 -5.81
N CYS A 183 -7.84 -21.13 -5.64
CA CYS A 183 -7.72 -22.20 -6.61
C CYS A 183 -8.72 -23.32 -6.29
N ARG A 184 -9.15 -24.06 -7.30
CA ARG A 184 -9.95 -25.28 -7.15
C ARG A 184 -9.28 -26.44 -7.87
N LEU A 185 -8.83 -27.44 -7.12
CA LEU A 185 -8.37 -28.69 -7.72
C LEU A 185 -9.59 -29.46 -8.26
N LYS A 186 -9.55 -29.82 -9.54
CA LYS A 186 -10.50 -30.76 -10.13
C LYS A 186 -9.91 -32.16 -10.07
N ASN A 187 -10.43 -33.00 -9.19
CA ASN A 187 -10.17 -34.43 -9.21
C ASN A 187 -11.49 -35.22 -9.16
N GLY A 188 -11.45 -36.51 -9.50
CA GLY A 188 -12.64 -37.37 -9.55
C GLY A 188 -13.26 -37.72 -8.19
N PHE A 189 -12.69 -37.23 -7.09
CA PHE A 189 -13.09 -37.56 -5.72
C PHE A 189 -13.77 -36.41 -4.96
N GLY A 190 -13.79 -35.20 -5.53
CA GLY A 190 -14.52 -34.07 -4.95
C GLY A 190 -13.99 -32.70 -5.40
N VAL A 191 -14.36 -31.68 -4.63
CA VAL A 191 -13.90 -30.31 -4.80
C VAL A 191 -12.96 -29.97 -3.65
N LEU A 192 -11.69 -29.75 -3.95
CA LEU A 192 -10.73 -29.20 -3.00
C LEU A 192 -10.42 -27.76 -3.41
N ASP A 193 -10.79 -26.81 -2.56
CA ASP A 193 -10.46 -25.40 -2.72
C ASP A 193 -9.17 -25.09 -1.93
N GLU A 194 -8.16 -24.55 -2.61
CA GLU A 194 -6.87 -24.11 -2.04
C GLU A 194 -6.79 -22.58 -2.08
N ASN A 195 -6.32 -21.94 -1.00
CA ASN A 195 -6.08 -20.50 -0.97
C ASN A 195 -4.58 -20.24 -1.01
N ARG A 196 -4.11 -19.44 -1.97
CA ARG A 196 -2.72 -19.02 -2.13
C ARG A 196 -2.59 -17.52 -1.88
N PHE A 197 -1.47 -17.11 -1.28
CA PHE A 197 -1.20 -15.72 -0.91
C PHE A 197 -0.05 -15.14 -1.73
N TYR A 198 -0.23 -13.92 -2.22
CA TYR A 198 0.66 -13.22 -3.12
C TYR A 198 0.93 -11.80 -2.63
N ILE A 199 2.16 -11.33 -2.84
CA ILE A 199 2.55 -9.92 -2.71
C ILE A 199 2.86 -9.41 -4.10
N ILE A 200 2.31 -8.25 -4.47
CA ILE A 200 2.31 -7.77 -5.85
C ILE A 200 2.87 -6.35 -5.88
N ALA A 201 3.96 -6.16 -6.62
CA ALA A 201 4.61 -4.85 -6.75
C ALA A 201 3.75 -3.89 -7.60
N SER A 202 3.40 -2.74 -7.00
CA SER A 202 2.46 -1.75 -7.56
C SER A 202 2.79 -1.18 -8.94
N ASP A 203 4.04 -1.27 -9.39
CA ASP A 203 4.55 -0.62 -10.61
C ASP A 203 5.07 -1.57 -11.69
N LYS A 204 5.06 -2.88 -11.43
CA LYS A 204 5.70 -3.88 -12.32
C LYS A 204 4.86 -5.10 -12.62
N ASP A 205 3.68 -5.21 -11.99
CA ASP A 205 2.87 -6.44 -11.96
C ASP A 205 3.69 -7.68 -11.53
N GLU A 206 4.77 -7.46 -10.75
CA GLU A 206 5.66 -8.53 -10.29
C GLU A 206 5.02 -9.21 -9.09
N VAL A 207 4.53 -10.44 -9.33
CA VAL A 207 3.80 -11.25 -8.35
C VAL A 207 4.75 -12.22 -7.63
N LEU A 208 4.87 -12.04 -6.32
CA LEU A 208 5.65 -12.87 -5.41
C LEU A 208 4.71 -13.86 -4.71
N ASN A 209 4.88 -15.16 -4.95
CA ASN A 209 4.07 -16.21 -4.32
C ASN A 209 4.62 -16.54 -2.92
N VAL A 210 3.94 -16.02 -1.91
CA VAL A 210 4.36 -16.12 -0.50
C VAL A 210 3.97 -17.47 0.12
N SER A 211 2.95 -18.14 -0.43
CA SER A 211 2.53 -19.48 0.02
C SER A 211 3.60 -20.55 -0.20
N ASP A 212 4.28 -20.52 -1.35
CA ASP A 212 5.24 -21.55 -1.72
C ASP A 212 6.66 -21.25 -1.19
N ASN A 213 7.07 -19.98 -1.12
CA ASN A 213 8.38 -19.59 -0.57
C ASN A 213 8.36 -18.21 0.11
N TYR A 214 7.96 -18.19 1.39
CA TYR A 214 7.88 -16.97 2.21
C TYR A 214 9.22 -16.21 2.28
N SER A 215 10.32 -16.88 2.60
CA SER A 215 11.61 -16.22 2.87
C SER A 215 12.23 -15.60 1.62
N GLU A 216 12.18 -16.30 0.47
CA GLU A 216 12.63 -15.76 -0.81
C GLU A 216 11.74 -14.59 -1.27
N SER A 217 10.42 -14.70 -1.09
CA SER A 217 9.47 -13.63 -1.43
C SER A 217 9.72 -12.37 -0.60
N THR A 218 9.94 -12.49 0.71
CA THR A 218 10.29 -11.34 1.57
C THR A 218 11.63 -10.70 1.16
N LEU A 219 12.63 -11.50 0.79
CA LEU A 219 13.92 -10.97 0.31
C LEU A 219 13.79 -10.23 -1.03
N LYS A 220 12.98 -10.76 -1.97
CA LYS A 220 12.66 -10.11 -3.24
C LYS A 220 11.91 -8.79 -3.02
N MET A 221 10.89 -8.79 -2.17
CA MET A 221 10.12 -7.60 -1.79
C MET A 221 11.04 -6.48 -1.25
N ARG A 222 11.94 -6.79 -0.31
CA ARG A 222 12.94 -5.82 0.20
C ARG A 222 13.90 -5.35 -0.90
N THR A 223 14.31 -6.23 -1.81
CA THR A 223 15.20 -5.90 -2.93
C THR A 223 14.54 -4.95 -3.94
N LEU A 224 13.26 -5.16 -4.25
CA LEU A 224 12.46 -4.28 -5.10
C LEU A 224 12.29 -2.91 -4.47
N PHE A 225 11.89 -2.86 -3.19
CA PHE A 225 11.75 -1.60 -2.44
C PHE A 225 13.06 -0.81 -2.41
N ASN A 226 14.16 -1.44 -1.99
CA ASN A 226 15.47 -0.79 -1.90
C ASN A 226 15.94 -0.26 -3.27
N THR A 227 15.67 -1.00 -4.35
CA THR A 227 16.05 -0.58 -5.71
C THR A 227 15.21 0.59 -6.21
N ARG A 228 13.93 0.66 -5.85
CA ARG A 228 13.01 1.72 -6.29
C ARG A 228 13.17 3.02 -5.47
N TYR A 229 13.39 2.91 -4.17
CA TYR A 229 13.32 4.04 -3.24
C TYR A 229 14.64 4.45 -2.59
N LEU A 230 15.63 3.55 -2.42
CA LEU A 230 16.87 3.84 -1.69
C LEU A 230 18.13 3.96 -2.57
N LYS A 231 18.09 3.43 -3.80
CA LYS A 231 19.22 3.44 -4.77
C LYS A 231 19.34 4.70 -5.65
N LYS A 232 18.64 5.78 -5.32
CA LYS A 232 18.88 7.11 -5.90
C LYS A 232 19.97 7.85 -5.14
#